data_AF-A0A954YEA8-F1
#
_entry.id   AF-A0A954YEA8-F1
#
_cell.length_a   1.000
_cell.length_b   1.000
_cell.length_c   1.000
_cell.angle_alpha   90.00
_cell.angle_beta   90.00
_cell.angle_gamma   90.00
#
_symmetry.space_group_name_H-M   'P 1'
#
loop_
_entity.id
_entity.type
_entity.pdbx_description
1 polymer ?
#
loop_
_entity_poly.entity_id
_entity_poly.type
_entity_poly.pdbx_seq_one_letter_code
_entity_poly.pdbx_strand_id
1 'polypeptide(L)'
;MTLSRGGLAAALIAPLLAVVAAGQVGSGTPFAGKKITDDKVRAGWMLVDHIESGERYRRRILEAKELIGSEGLPAEFWDAALGANLAVVREHDASKRPALIVEQDRQAGLVTTALLDRLPPFSAVNNPNDDGSEVVLFWRNVPGAAQYDVERRKLADTSGRWRQLSSTAARGAWMKVSDRDLVTRGVEYAYRLKALDADGKVVAEFESNSVKPTGEWFHTRRIGLLALVLIISAAIIFYIRLARRGVALTIRKIAGLEAVDEAVGRATEMGKPILFVPGIQDMNDIQTVAGVIILGRVARVAATHDANLEVPTSKSLVMTASRETVQANYLDAGRPDAYDEKKVYYTTDEQFGYVAAVTGTMVREKPAACFYMGAFFAESLILAETGNMLGAIQVAGTAQPAQLPFFVAACDYTLIGEEFFAASAYLSGDPQQLGSLKGQDIGKLVAMIVLCFGVLVATAVAAFQGEHSWLGDVQDWLLNDLLDSKA
;
A
#
# COMPACT_ATOMS: atom_id res chain seq x y z
N MET A 1 -25.28 33.19 -24.62
CA MET A 1 -26.50 33.85 -25.10
C MET A 1 -27.54 32.78 -25.41
N THR A 2 -28.65 32.79 -24.68
CA THR A 2 -29.97 32.20 -25.01
C THR A 2 -30.02 31.03 -25.99
N LEU A 3 -29.92 29.80 -25.48
CA LEU A 3 -30.51 28.63 -26.15
C LEU A 3 -31.93 28.44 -25.61
N SER A 4 -32.89 28.36 -26.54
CA SER A 4 -34.32 28.48 -26.34
C SER A 4 -34.88 27.46 -25.35
N ARG A 5 -35.65 27.97 -24.38
CA ARG A 5 -36.52 27.25 -23.42
C ARG A 5 -37.53 26.27 -24.06
N GLY A 6 -37.59 26.12 -25.39
CA GLY A 6 -38.63 25.38 -26.11
C GLY A 6 -38.40 23.87 -26.27
N GLY A 7 -37.15 23.40 -26.34
CA GLY A 7 -36.86 22.00 -26.68
C GLY A 7 -37.08 21.01 -25.52
N LEU A 8 -36.59 21.35 -24.32
CA LEU A 8 -36.75 20.53 -23.12
C LEU A 8 -38.17 20.57 -22.56
N ALA A 9 -38.85 21.71 -22.73
CA ALA A 9 -40.25 21.87 -22.35
C ALA A 9 -41.16 20.96 -23.20
N ALA A 10 -40.95 20.87 -24.52
CA ALA A 10 -41.84 20.11 -25.39
C ALA A 10 -41.80 18.58 -25.19
N ALA A 11 -40.64 17.99 -24.88
CA ALA A 11 -40.49 16.53 -24.76
C ALA A 11 -40.95 15.96 -23.41
N LEU A 12 -40.87 16.75 -22.33
CA LEU A 12 -41.25 16.32 -20.97
C LEU A 12 -42.59 16.89 -20.50
N ILE A 13 -43.06 18.02 -21.06
CA ILE A 13 -44.35 18.63 -20.66
C ILE A 13 -45.52 18.01 -21.44
N ALA A 14 -45.31 17.45 -22.64
CA ALA A 14 -46.40 16.86 -23.43
C ALA A 14 -47.08 15.64 -22.76
N PRO A 15 -46.34 14.69 -22.12
CA PRO A 15 -46.97 13.62 -21.35
C PRO A 15 -47.56 14.11 -20.01
N LEU A 16 -46.94 15.11 -19.37
CA LEU A 16 -47.40 15.71 -18.12
C LEU A 16 -48.70 16.54 -18.30
N LEU A 17 -48.82 17.27 -19.41
CA LEU A 17 -50.05 17.95 -19.80
C LEU A 17 -51.14 16.97 -20.23
N ALA A 18 -50.81 15.77 -20.74
CA ALA A 18 -51.81 14.74 -21.00
C ALA A 18 -52.41 14.17 -19.70
N VAL A 19 -51.59 14.03 -18.64
CA VAL A 19 -52.04 13.63 -17.30
C VAL A 19 -52.87 14.72 -16.61
N VAL A 20 -52.55 16.00 -16.84
CA VAL A 20 -53.31 17.15 -16.30
C VAL A 20 -54.56 17.48 -17.13
N ALA A 21 -54.51 17.37 -18.47
CA ALA A 21 -55.63 17.61 -19.38
C ALA A 21 -56.70 16.50 -19.31
N ALA A 22 -56.33 15.27 -18.96
CA ALA A 22 -57.26 14.20 -18.60
C ALA A 22 -58.18 14.57 -17.40
N GLY A 23 -57.89 15.65 -16.67
CA GLY A 23 -58.73 16.21 -15.60
C GLY A 23 -59.57 17.44 -15.95
N GLN A 24 -59.55 17.97 -17.18
CA GLN A 24 -60.17 19.29 -17.46
C GLN A 24 -60.92 19.46 -18.80
N VAL A 25 -61.28 18.42 -19.54
CA VAL A 25 -62.21 18.59 -20.69
C VAL A 25 -63.46 17.73 -20.52
N GLY A 26 -64.54 18.39 -20.08
CA GLY A 26 -65.88 17.83 -20.13
C GLY A 26 -66.39 17.77 -21.57
N SER A 27 -66.68 16.57 -22.06
CA SER A 27 -67.99 16.18 -22.61
C SER A 27 -67.95 14.74 -23.14
N GLY A 28 -68.58 13.84 -22.38
CA GLY A 28 -69.24 12.64 -22.91
C GLY A 28 -68.39 11.41 -23.25
N THR A 29 -67.96 10.63 -22.25
CA THR A 29 -68.21 9.17 -22.07
C THR A 29 -67.30 8.58 -20.97
N PRO A 30 -67.72 7.50 -20.26
CA PRO A 30 -67.32 7.27 -18.87
C PRO A 30 -66.13 6.30 -18.75
N PHE A 31 -65.05 6.72 -18.09
CA PHE A 31 -64.16 5.80 -17.38
C PHE A 31 -64.40 5.94 -15.88
N ALA A 32 -64.73 4.81 -15.27
CA ALA A 32 -65.22 4.68 -13.91
C ALA A 32 -64.24 5.23 -12.86
N GLY A 33 -64.82 5.77 -11.80
CA GLY A 33 -64.15 6.52 -10.75
C GLY A 33 -62.92 5.84 -10.12
N LYS A 34 -61.79 6.54 -10.17
CA LYS A 34 -60.74 6.48 -9.14
C LYS A 34 -60.37 7.92 -8.78
N LYS A 35 -60.61 8.34 -7.53
CA LYS A 35 -60.11 9.61 -6.99
C LYS A 35 -58.59 9.61 -7.06
N ILE A 36 -58.00 10.74 -7.46
CA ILE A 36 -56.55 10.98 -7.37
C ILE A 36 -56.20 11.04 -5.86
N THR A 37 -55.37 10.12 -5.39
CA THR A 37 -54.87 10.09 -4.00
C THR A 37 -53.66 11.01 -3.83
N ASP A 38 -53.45 11.54 -2.63
CA ASP A 38 -52.33 12.45 -2.26
C ASP A 38 -50.95 11.89 -2.68
N ASP A 39 -50.79 10.56 -2.66
CA ASP A 39 -49.55 9.89 -3.06
C ASP A 39 -49.21 10.06 -4.54
N LYS A 40 -50.23 10.13 -5.42
CA LYS A 40 -50.03 10.37 -6.86
C LYS A 40 -49.62 11.81 -7.16
N VAL A 41 -50.12 12.76 -6.37
CA VAL A 41 -49.73 14.17 -6.44
C VAL A 41 -48.30 14.34 -5.90
N ARG A 42 -47.98 13.66 -4.79
CA ARG A 42 -46.65 13.69 -4.17
C ARG A 42 -45.57 13.06 -5.06
N ALA A 43 -45.88 11.96 -5.74
CA ALA A 43 -44.98 11.35 -6.73
C ALA A 43 -44.78 12.27 -7.96
N GLY A 44 -45.83 13.00 -8.38
CA GLY A 44 -45.72 14.03 -9.41
C GLY A 44 -44.75 15.15 -9.03
N TRP A 45 -44.81 15.65 -7.79
CA TRP A 45 -43.90 16.68 -7.29
C TRP A 45 -42.45 16.19 -7.13
N MET A 46 -42.24 14.94 -6.71
CA MET A 46 -40.90 14.34 -6.62
C MET A 46 -40.17 14.27 -7.96
N LEU A 47 -40.92 14.20 -9.07
CA LEU A 47 -40.38 14.18 -10.44
C LEU A 47 -40.12 15.58 -11.02
N VAL A 48 -40.65 16.64 -10.41
CA VAL A 48 -40.55 18.04 -10.89
C VAL A 48 -39.40 18.81 -10.23
N ASP A 49 -38.95 18.43 -9.04
CA ASP A 49 -37.84 19.11 -8.34
C ASP A 49 -36.49 18.91 -9.05
N HIS A 50 -35.82 20.04 -9.33
CA HIS A 50 -34.63 20.17 -10.16
C HIS A 50 -33.31 19.67 -9.50
N ILE A 51 -32.52 18.93 -10.31
CA ILE A 51 -31.05 18.75 -10.34
C ILE A 51 -30.32 18.56 -8.99
N GLU A 52 -30.24 17.31 -8.52
CA GLU A 52 -29.17 16.83 -7.62
C GLU A 52 -28.70 15.44 -8.05
N SER A 53 -27.47 15.07 -7.66
CA SER A 53 -26.66 13.92 -8.12
C SER A 53 -27.40 12.66 -8.60
N GLY A 54 -26.86 12.00 -9.65
CA GLY A 54 -27.51 10.87 -10.35
C GLY A 54 -27.95 9.69 -9.46
N GLU A 55 -27.29 9.43 -8.34
CA GLU A 55 -27.73 8.39 -7.39
C GLU A 55 -28.99 8.78 -6.59
N ARG A 56 -29.15 10.06 -6.23
CA ARG A 56 -30.34 10.57 -5.53
C ARG A 56 -31.56 10.57 -6.44
N TYR A 57 -31.37 10.91 -7.72
CA TYR A 57 -32.43 10.86 -8.73
C TYR A 57 -32.92 9.42 -8.99
N ARG A 58 -31.98 8.47 -9.15
CA ARG A 58 -32.32 7.05 -9.30
C ARG A 58 -33.13 6.53 -8.11
N ARG A 59 -32.73 6.89 -6.89
CA ARG A 59 -33.44 6.50 -5.68
C ARG A 59 -34.87 7.05 -5.66
N ARG A 60 -35.07 8.33 -6.00
CA ARG A 60 -36.41 8.95 -6.07
C ARG A 60 -37.33 8.36 -7.15
N ILE A 61 -36.79 7.97 -8.31
CA ILE A 61 -37.60 7.27 -9.33
C ILE A 61 -38.04 5.90 -8.83
N LEU A 62 -37.15 5.16 -8.16
CA LEU A 62 -37.49 3.87 -7.59
C LEU A 62 -38.53 4.01 -6.47
N GLU A 63 -38.38 5.00 -5.59
CA GLU A 63 -39.37 5.35 -4.55
C GLU A 63 -40.72 5.75 -5.17
N ALA A 64 -40.73 6.53 -6.26
CA ALA A 64 -41.96 6.91 -6.96
C ALA A 64 -42.63 5.72 -7.66
N LYS A 65 -41.84 4.79 -8.22
CA LYS A 65 -42.34 3.54 -8.81
C LYS A 65 -42.97 2.64 -7.75
N GLU A 66 -42.38 2.59 -6.57
CA GLU A 66 -42.86 1.82 -5.43
C GLU A 66 -44.15 2.43 -4.83
N LEU A 67 -44.24 3.77 -4.78
CA LEU A 67 -45.44 4.51 -4.32
C LEU A 67 -46.66 4.37 -5.25
N ILE A 68 -46.45 4.31 -6.57
CA ILE A 68 -47.56 4.29 -7.54
C ILE A 68 -48.03 2.86 -7.84
N GLY A 69 -47.16 1.85 -7.63
CA GLY A 69 -47.43 0.45 -7.93
C GLY A 69 -47.56 0.15 -9.43
N SER A 70 -47.59 -1.13 -9.80
CA SER A 70 -47.57 -1.61 -11.20
C SER A 70 -48.82 -1.28 -12.03
N GLU A 71 -49.83 -0.60 -11.47
CA GLU A 71 -51.06 -0.22 -12.17
C GLU A 71 -51.03 1.20 -12.78
N GLY A 72 -49.99 2.02 -12.51
CA GLY A 72 -50.01 3.45 -12.85
C GLY A 72 -49.44 3.84 -14.21
N LEU A 73 -48.29 3.29 -14.59
CA LEU A 73 -47.55 3.66 -15.81
C LEU A 73 -46.88 2.42 -16.41
N PRO A 74 -46.75 2.32 -17.76
CA PRO A 74 -46.11 1.18 -18.43
C PRO A 74 -44.65 0.99 -17.99
N ALA A 75 -44.15 -0.26 -18.00
CA ALA A 75 -42.76 -0.57 -17.65
C ALA A 75 -41.76 0.23 -18.50
N GLU A 76 -42.06 0.40 -19.79
CA GLU A 76 -41.27 1.17 -20.76
C GLU A 76 -41.07 2.64 -20.34
N PHE A 77 -42.06 3.24 -19.66
CA PHE A 77 -41.94 4.61 -19.15
C PHE A 77 -40.91 4.69 -18.02
N TRP A 78 -40.92 3.73 -17.10
CA TRP A 78 -39.97 3.69 -15.99
C TRP A 78 -38.54 3.41 -16.46
N ASP A 79 -38.39 2.54 -17.45
CA ASP A 79 -37.09 2.25 -18.06
C ASP A 79 -36.57 3.47 -18.84
N ALA A 80 -37.43 4.18 -19.56
CA ALA A 80 -37.09 5.45 -20.21
C ALA A 80 -36.74 6.56 -19.21
N ALA A 81 -37.45 6.67 -18.09
CA ALA A 81 -37.18 7.67 -17.06
C ALA A 81 -35.87 7.41 -16.29
N LEU A 82 -35.53 6.14 -16.04
CA LEU A 82 -34.23 5.74 -15.50
C LEU A 82 -33.09 5.98 -16.50
N GLY A 83 -33.32 5.77 -17.79
CA GLY A 83 -32.34 5.97 -18.86
C GLY A 83 -32.08 7.43 -19.23
N ALA A 84 -33.12 8.28 -19.24
CA ALA A 84 -33.06 9.62 -19.80
C ALA A 84 -32.19 10.61 -19.00
N ASN A 85 -32.12 10.50 -17.66
CA ASN A 85 -31.38 11.48 -16.86
C ASN A 85 -29.97 11.00 -16.44
N LEU A 86 -29.69 9.69 -16.45
CA LEU A 86 -28.33 9.17 -16.26
C LEU A 86 -27.42 9.58 -17.43
N ALA A 87 -27.98 9.64 -18.64
CA ALA A 87 -27.33 10.16 -19.82
C ALA A 87 -27.09 11.69 -19.73
N VAL A 88 -28.08 12.46 -19.24
CA VAL A 88 -28.04 13.94 -19.24
C VAL A 88 -27.17 14.52 -18.10
N VAL A 89 -27.22 13.95 -16.89
CA VAL A 89 -26.37 14.41 -15.76
C VAL A 89 -24.89 14.11 -16.02
N ARG A 90 -24.58 13.05 -16.79
CA ARG A 90 -23.21 12.72 -17.20
C ARG A 90 -22.80 13.36 -18.53
N GLU A 91 -23.74 13.78 -19.39
CA GLU A 91 -23.47 14.58 -20.61
C GLU A 91 -22.78 15.91 -20.30
N HIS A 92 -23.17 16.59 -19.22
CA HIS A 92 -22.54 17.84 -18.79
C HIS A 92 -21.10 17.65 -18.30
N ASP A 93 -20.78 16.47 -17.74
CA ASP A 93 -19.47 16.15 -17.15
C ASP A 93 -18.53 15.44 -18.14
N ALA A 94 -19.06 14.75 -19.15
CA ALA A 94 -18.29 14.02 -20.14
C ALA A 94 -17.44 14.92 -21.06
N SER A 95 -17.85 16.18 -21.26
CA SER A 95 -17.02 17.19 -21.96
C SER A 95 -15.72 17.54 -21.22
N LYS A 96 -15.60 17.15 -19.94
CA LYS A 96 -14.43 17.37 -19.07
C LYS A 96 -13.69 16.07 -18.73
N ARG A 97 -14.20 14.92 -19.18
CA ARG A 97 -13.62 13.60 -18.89
C ARG A 97 -12.80 13.12 -20.10
N PRO A 98 -11.77 12.29 -19.89
CA PRO A 98 -11.05 11.64 -20.98
C PRO A 98 -12.03 10.79 -21.81
N ALA A 99 -11.96 10.84 -23.14
CA ALA A 99 -12.80 9.97 -23.99
C ALA A 99 -12.57 8.48 -23.72
N LEU A 100 -11.43 8.11 -23.11
CA LEU A 100 -11.17 6.76 -22.64
C LEU A 100 -12.15 6.32 -21.53
N ILE A 101 -12.48 7.21 -20.58
CA ILE A 101 -13.49 6.93 -19.55
C ILE A 101 -14.87 6.86 -20.20
N VAL A 102 -15.13 7.71 -21.19
CA VAL A 102 -16.38 7.71 -21.96
C VAL A 102 -16.53 6.43 -22.80
N GLU A 103 -15.45 5.89 -23.36
CA GLU A 103 -15.44 4.64 -24.14
C GLU A 103 -15.47 3.40 -23.23
N GLN A 104 -14.82 3.43 -22.06
CA GLN A 104 -14.98 2.40 -21.02
C GLN A 104 -16.41 2.39 -20.46
N ASP A 105 -16.97 3.57 -20.19
CA ASP A 105 -18.36 3.73 -19.80
C ASP A 105 -19.30 3.27 -20.92
N ARG A 106 -18.98 3.48 -22.22
CA ARG A 106 -19.74 2.91 -23.35
C ARG A 106 -19.68 1.38 -23.37
N GLN A 107 -18.50 0.78 -23.19
CA GLN A 107 -18.35 -0.68 -23.13
C GLN A 107 -19.12 -1.28 -21.94
N ALA A 108 -19.24 -0.53 -20.84
CA ALA A 108 -20.09 -0.87 -19.70
C ALA A 108 -21.59 -0.52 -19.90
N GLY A 109 -22.01 -0.02 -21.07
CA GLY A 109 -23.40 0.32 -21.39
C GLY A 109 -23.92 1.63 -20.77
N LEU A 110 -23.03 2.47 -20.25
CA LEU A 110 -23.34 3.68 -19.45
C LEU A 110 -23.38 4.97 -20.27
N VAL A 111 -22.97 4.96 -21.55
CA VAL A 111 -22.96 6.14 -22.45
C VAL A 111 -23.40 5.77 -23.88
N THR A 112 -24.18 6.63 -24.53
CA THR A 112 -24.68 6.45 -25.90
C THR A 112 -23.64 6.80 -26.99
N THR A 113 -23.68 6.13 -28.14
CA THR A 113 -22.83 6.38 -29.33
C THR A 113 -22.86 7.82 -29.84
N ALA A 114 -23.97 8.54 -29.69
CA ALA A 114 -24.12 9.93 -30.10
C ALA A 114 -23.18 10.92 -29.38
N LEU A 115 -22.64 10.53 -28.21
CA LEU A 115 -21.73 11.36 -27.43
C LEU A 115 -20.29 11.33 -27.98
N LEU A 116 -19.87 10.20 -28.56
CA LEU A 116 -18.53 10.02 -29.12
C LEU A 116 -18.30 10.86 -30.36
N ASP A 117 -19.34 11.07 -31.16
CA ASP A 117 -19.25 11.89 -32.39
C ASP A 117 -19.17 13.41 -32.09
N ARG A 118 -19.37 13.82 -30.82
CA ARG A 118 -19.22 15.23 -30.38
C ARG A 118 -17.86 15.53 -29.74
N LEU A 119 -17.04 14.52 -29.50
CA LEU A 119 -15.72 14.71 -28.89
C LEU A 119 -14.72 15.25 -29.92
N PRO A 120 -13.73 16.06 -29.50
CA PRO A 120 -12.69 16.51 -30.41
C PRO A 120 -11.94 15.31 -30.98
N PRO A 121 -11.48 15.38 -32.25
CA PRO A 121 -10.77 14.27 -32.89
C PRO A 121 -9.48 13.89 -32.15
N PHE A 122 -8.89 14.82 -31.39
CA PHE A 122 -7.72 14.63 -30.55
C PHE A 122 -7.85 15.45 -29.26
N SER A 123 -7.49 14.89 -28.11
CA SER A 123 -7.56 15.59 -26.83
C SER A 123 -6.50 15.12 -25.84
N ALA A 124 -6.15 16.02 -24.93
CA ALA A 124 -5.17 15.80 -23.86
C ALA A 124 -5.81 16.06 -22.51
N VAL A 125 -5.62 15.14 -21.56
CA VAL A 125 -6.20 15.24 -20.21
C VAL A 125 -5.16 14.93 -19.15
N ASN A 126 -5.32 15.53 -17.98
CA ASN A 126 -4.61 15.05 -16.80
C ASN A 126 -5.11 13.65 -16.47
N ASN A 127 -4.21 12.72 -16.16
CA ASN A 127 -4.62 11.40 -15.72
C ASN A 127 -5.37 11.55 -14.38
N PRO A 128 -6.63 11.11 -14.26
CA PRO A 128 -7.33 11.22 -12.99
C PRO A 128 -6.72 10.26 -11.97
N ASN A 129 -6.85 10.61 -10.69
CA ASN A 129 -6.40 9.76 -9.60
C ASN A 129 -4.91 9.41 -9.74
N ASP A 130 -4.07 10.40 -10.07
CA ASP A 130 -2.62 10.27 -10.15
C ASP A 130 -1.94 11.39 -9.35
N ASP A 131 -0.62 11.36 -9.29
CA ASP A 131 0.17 12.39 -8.62
C ASP A 131 0.48 13.60 -9.53
N GLY A 132 -0.09 13.66 -10.73
CA GLY A 132 0.12 14.69 -11.75
C GLY A 132 1.37 14.46 -12.59
N SER A 133 1.89 13.23 -12.61
CA SER A 133 3.01 12.84 -13.47
C SER A 133 2.58 12.37 -14.86
N GLU A 134 1.30 12.12 -15.10
CA GLU A 134 0.82 11.56 -16.36
C GLU A 134 -0.21 12.47 -17.06
N VAL A 135 0.05 12.76 -18.33
CA VAL A 135 -0.95 13.30 -19.25
C VAL A 135 -1.34 12.22 -20.24
N VAL A 136 -2.64 11.96 -20.35
CA VAL A 136 -3.17 10.96 -21.27
C VAL A 136 -3.70 11.64 -22.52
N LEU A 137 -3.22 11.17 -23.67
CA LEU A 137 -3.57 11.62 -25.00
C LEU A 137 -4.43 10.55 -25.67
N PHE A 138 -5.51 10.96 -26.30
CA PHE A 138 -6.40 10.04 -27.00
C PHE A 138 -6.98 10.67 -28.28
N TRP A 139 -7.16 9.84 -29.30
CA TRP A 139 -7.76 10.24 -30.57
C TRP A 139 -8.46 9.08 -31.27
N ARG A 140 -9.40 9.42 -32.15
CA ARG A 140 -10.06 8.46 -33.03
C ARG A 140 -9.16 8.15 -34.23
N ASN A 141 -9.21 6.91 -34.71
CA ASN A 141 -8.48 6.54 -35.91
C ASN A 141 -8.93 7.39 -37.11
N VAL A 142 -7.95 8.01 -37.78
CA VAL A 142 -8.09 8.86 -38.97
C VAL A 142 -8.03 7.97 -40.22
N PRO A 143 -9.07 7.96 -41.07
CA PRO A 143 -9.07 7.20 -42.31
C PRO A 143 -7.85 7.52 -43.19
N GLY A 144 -7.15 6.49 -43.67
CA GLY A 144 -5.96 6.64 -44.51
C GLY A 144 -4.64 6.85 -43.75
N ALA A 145 -4.68 6.92 -42.41
CA ALA A 145 -3.48 7.00 -41.60
C ALA A 145 -2.86 5.61 -41.36
N ALA A 146 -1.58 5.46 -41.65
CA ALA A 146 -0.75 4.30 -41.28
C ALA A 146 0.00 4.53 -39.96
N GLN A 147 0.33 5.79 -39.63
CA GLN A 147 1.13 6.17 -38.47
C GLN A 147 0.66 7.48 -37.85
N TYR A 148 0.90 7.64 -36.55
CA TYR A 148 0.64 8.86 -35.79
C TYR A 148 1.91 9.36 -35.12
N ASP A 149 2.28 10.60 -35.40
CA ASP A 149 3.34 11.31 -34.70
C ASP A 149 2.72 12.30 -33.72
N VAL A 150 3.11 12.17 -32.45
CA VAL A 150 2.65 13.03 -31.37
C VAL A 150 3.78 13.95 -30.95
N GLU A 151 3.51 15.24 -30.98
CA GLU A 151 4.42 16.30 -30.57
C GLU A 151 3.84 17.05 -29.38
N ARG A 152 4.73 17.63 -28.58
CA ARG A 152 4.37 18.40 -27.38
C ARG A 152 5.09 19.74 -27.35
N ARG A 153 4.40 20.75 -26.85
CA ARG A 153 4.94 22.08 -26.56
C ARG A 153 4.63 22.48 -25.13
N LYS A 154 5.65 23.01 -24.43
CA LYS A 154 5.46 23.69 -23.13
C LYS A 154 4.95 25.11 -23.42
N LEU A 155 3.78 25.50 -22.91
CA LEU A 155 3.25 26.84 -23.18
C LEU A 155 4.07 27.95 -22.49
N ALA A 156 4.76 27.61 -21.41
CA ALA A 156 5.68 28.54 -20.73
C ALA A 156 6.97 28.82 -21.53
N ASP A 157 7.26 28.04 -22.59
CA ASP A 157 8.46 28.21 -23.41
C ASP A 157 8.17 29.18 -24.57
N THR A 158 8.81 30.35 -24.55
CA THR A 158 8.67 31.40 -25.57
C THR A 158 9.28 31.02 -26.93
N SER A 159 10.03 29.92 -27.02
CA SER A 159 10.57 29.43 -28.30
C SER A 159 9.52 28.84 -29.23
N GLY A 160 8.33 28.47 -28.70
CA GLY A 160 7.24 27.89 -29.47
C GLY A 160 7.53 26.53 -30.10
N ARG A 161 8.66 25.89 -29.74
CA ARG A 161 9.15 24.67 -30.40
C ARG A 161 8.38 23.42 -29.97
N TRP A 162 7.89 22.68 -30.96
CA TRP A 162 7.32 21.35 -30.77
C TRP A 162 8.44 20.31 -30.62
N ARG A 163 8.30 19.41 -29.64
CA ARG A 163 9.21 18.28 -29.41
C ARG A 163 8.45 16.99 -29.66
N GLN A 164 9.04 16.08 -30.42
CA GLN A 164 8.46 14.77 -30.65
C GLN A 164 8.37 13.99 -29.33
N LEU A 165 7.18 13.47 -29.03
CA LEU A 165 6.90 12.65 -27.85
C LEU A 165 6.90 11.17 -28.23
N SER A 166 6.12 10.80 -29.25
CA SER A 166 5.93 9.41 -29.64
C SER A 166 5.60 9.30 -31.12
N SER A 167 5.88 8.14 -31.69
CA SER A 167 5.46 7.73 -33.02
C SER A 167 4.85 6.34 -32.93
N THR A 168 3.59 6.18 -33.32
CA THR A 168 2.83 4.94 -33.12
C THR A 168 2.07 4.55 -34.38
N ALA A 169 2.16 3.28 -34.79
CA ALA A 169 1.37 2.76 -35.91
C ALA A 169 -0.14 2.81 -35.60
N ALA A 170 -0.95 3.14 -36.61
CA ALA A 170 -2.40 3.20 -36.46
C ALA A 170 -2.97 1.80 -36.21
N ARG A 171 -3.66 1.60 -35.08
CA ARG A 171 -4.26 0.32 -34.69
C ARG A 171 -5.59 0.53 -33.98
N GLY A 172 -6.59 -0.30 -34.30
CA GLY A 172 -7.91 -0.24 -33.69
C GLY A 172 -8.70 1.04 -34.06
N ALA A 173 -9.87 1.21 -33.43
CA ALA A 173 -10.73 2.37 -33.68
C ALA A 173 -10.28 3.64 -32.92
N TRP A 174 -9.53 3.46 -31.83
CA TRP A 174 -9.07 4.50 -30.92
C TRP A 174 -7.62 4.27 -30.53
N MET A 175 -6.90 5.37 -30.35
CA MET A 175 -5.51 5.38 -29.92
C MET A 175 -5.38 6.02 -28.54
N LYS A 176 -4.45 5.52 -27.74
CA LYS A 176 -4.07 6.09 -26.42
C LYS A 176 -2.56 6.15 -26.33
N VAL A 177 -2.02 7.30 -25.94
CA VAL A 177 -0.61 7.50 -25.60
C VAL A 177 -0.53 8.26 -24.28
N SER A 178 0.43 7.89 -23.43
CA SER A 178 0.68 8.56 -22.15
C SER A 178 2.01 9.29 -22.19
N ASP A 179 2.02 10.55 -21.73
CA ASP A 179 3.23 11.33 -21.49
C ASP A 179 3.54 11.27 -19.99
N ARG A 180 4.53 10.45 -19.59
CA ARG A 180 4.91 10.21 -18.19
C ARG A 180 6.27 10.80 -17.83
N ASP A 181 7.27 10.64 -18.69
CA ASP A 181 8.68 10.87 -18.33
C ASP A 181 9.13 12.33 -18.41
N LEU A 182 8.33 13.18 -19.05
CA LEU A 182 8.79 14.52 -19.45
C LEU A 182 7.83 15.65 -19.05
N VAL A 183 6.74 15.30 -18.35
CA VAL A 183 5.74 16.24 -17.85
C VAL A 183 6.20 16.81 -16.51
N THR A 184 5.83 18.06 -16.23
CA THR A 184 6.13 18.71 -14.95
C THR A 184 4.84 19.23 -14.36
N ARG A 185 4.58 18.89 -13.10
CA ARG A 185 3.37 19.31 -12.37
C ARG A 185 3.22 20.83 -12.41
N GLY A 186 2.01 21.28 -12.69
CA GLY A 186 1.68 22.70 -12.73
C GLY A 186 2.21 23.48 -13.94
N VAL A 187 2.87 22.82 -14.90
CA VAL A 187 3.26 23.43 -16.18
C VAL A 187 2.22 23.09 -17.23
N GLU A 188 1.79 24.09 -18.02
CA GLU A 188 0.78 23.87 -19.05
C GLU A 188 1.42 23.39 -20.37
N TYR A 189 0.81 22.36 -20.96
CA TYR A 189 1.25 21.71 -22.18
C TYR A 189 0.17 21.75 -23.25
N ALA A 190 0.60 21.83 -24.51
CA ALA A 190 -0.24 21.59 -25.68
C ALA A 190 0.37 20.44 -26.48
N TYR A 191 -0.48 19.64 -27.10
CA TYR A 191 -0.08 18.50 -27.90
C TYR A 191 -0.57 18.68 -29.33
N ARG A 192 0.15 18.05 -30.25
CA ARG A 192 -0.16 18.05 -31.67
C ARG A 192 -0.03 16.63 -32.21
N LEU A 193 -1.01 16.23 -33.00
CA LEU A 193 -1.09 14.93 -33.62
C LEU A 193 -1.00 15.09 -35.13
N LYS A 194 -0.01 14.44 -35.75
CA LYS A 194 0.12 14.32 -37.20
C LYS A 194 -0.22 12.90 -37.61
N ALA A 195 -1.28 12.74 -38.39
CA ALA A 195 -1.65 11.47 -39.01
C ALA A 195 -0.91 11.37 -40.36
N LEU A 196 -0.15 10.29 -40.55
CA LEU A 196 0.69 10.04 -41.71
C LEU A 196 0.15 8.84 -42.49
N ASP A 197 0.12 8.91 -43.82
CA ASP A 197 -0.16 7.75 -44.67
C ASP A 197 1.04 6.78 -44.76
N ALA A 198 0.89 5.71 -45.56
CA ALA A 198 1.93 4.69 -45.74
C ALA A 198 3.22 5.24 -46.39
N ASP A 199 3.14 6.37 -47.10
CA ASP A 199 4.28 7.03 -47.75
C ASP A 199 4.90 8.12 -46.85
N GLY A 200 4.40 8.28 -45.62
CA GLY A 200 4.89 9.27 -44.65
C GLY A 200 4.40 10.70 -44.90
N LYS A 201 3.35 10.88 -45.71
CA LYS A 201 2.75 12.19 -45.95
C LYS A 201 1.65 12.47 -44.93
N VAL A 202 1.61 13.71 -44.44
CA VAL A 202 0.59 14.16 -43.48
C VAL A 202 -0.78 14.19 -44.16
N VAL A 203 -1.68 13.32 -43.71
CA VAL A 203 -3.08 13.24 -44.15
C VAL A 203 -4.01 14.10 -43.29
N ALA A 204 -3.68 14.29 -42.01
CA ALA A 204 -4.40 15.20 -41.12
C ALA A 204 -3.50 15.68 -39.98
N GLU A 205 -3.79 16.87 -39.47
CA GLU A 205 -3.11 17.46 -38.32
C GLU A 205 -4.14 18.01 -37.33
N PHE A 206 -3.97 17.70 -36.05
CA PHE A 206 -4.85 18.13 -34.97
C PHE A 206 -4.03 18.70 -33.82
N GLU A 207 -4.54 19.74 -33.16
CA GLU A 207 -4.00 20.24 -31.90
C GLU A 207 -4.96 19.91 -30.76
N SER A 208 -4.41 19.55 -29.60
CA SER A 208 -5.19 19.30 -28.39
C SER A 208 -5.60 20.60 -27.71
N ASN A 209 -6.54 20.50 -26.78
CA ASN A 209 -6.68 21.49 -25.71
C ASN A 209 -5.38 21.61 -24.91
N SER A 210 -5.15 22.76 -24.27
CA SER A 210 -4.08 22.88 -23.28
C SER A 210 -4.44 22.07 -22.03
N VAL A 211 -3.43 21.48 -21.41
CA VAL A 211 -3.59 20.67 -20.20
C VAL A 211 -2.51 21.04 -19.19
N LYS A 212 -2.93 21.29 -17.96
CA LYS A 212 -2.05 21.52 -16.83
C LYS A 212 -2.15 20.29 -15.92
N PRO A 213 -1.11 19.45 -15.86
CA PRO A 213 -1.13 18.28 -15.02
C PRO A 213 -1.04 18.69 -13.56
N THR A 214 -1.97 18.21 -12.75
CA THR A 214 -2.07 18.52 -11.33
C THR A 214 -2.29 17.22 -10.57
N GLY A 215 -1.49 16.98 -9.54
CA GLY A 215 -1.70 15.82 -8.68
C GLY A 215 -2.93 15.98 -7.81
N GLU A 216 -3.66 14.89 -7.65
CA GLU A 216 -4.72 14.78 -6.66
C GLU A 216 -4.12 14.43 -5.29
N TRP A 217 -4.74 14.91 -4.21
CA TRP A 217 -4.28 14.62 -2.85
C TRP A 217 -4.51 13.16 -2.44
N PHE A 218 -5.45 12.47 -3.10
CA PHE A 218 -5.89 11.15 -2.69
C PHE A 218 -5.98 10.20 -3.89
N HIS A 219 -5.28 9.08 -3.78
CA HIS A 219 -5.32 8.00 -4.77
C HIS A 219 -6.35 6.94 -4.34
N THR A 220 -7.58 7.10 -4.80
CA THR A 220 -8.77 6.26 -4.54
C THR A 220 -8.52 4.77 -4.79
N ARG A 221 -7.72 4.40 -5.81
CA ARG A 221 -7.36 2.97 -6.04
C ARG A 221 -6.50 2.36 -4.93
N ARG A 222 -5.88 3.17 -4.06
CA ARG A 222 -5.04 2.71 -2.94
C ARG A 222 -5.77 2.75 -1.60
N ILE A 223 -7.10 2.88 -1.59
CA ILE A 223 -7.91 2.82 -0.36
C ILE A 223 -7.67 1.52 0.40
N GLY A 224 -7.49 0.38 -0.30
CA GLY A 224 -7.19 -0.90 0.34
C GLY A 224 -5.91 -0.86 1.18
N LEU A 225 -4.85 -0.25 0.65
CA LEU A 225 -3.58 -0.04 1.38
C LEU A 225 -3.77 0.88 2.59
N LEU A 226 -4.53 1.97 2.44
CA LEU A 226 -4.84 2.86 3.57
C LEU A 226 -5.59 2.11 4.68
N ALA A 227 -6.61 1.33 4.33
CA ALA A 227 -7.37 0.53 5.28
C ALA A 227 -6.47 -0.47 6.02
N LEU A 228 -5.57 -1.16 5.30
CA LEU A 228 -4.59 -2.07 5.90
C LEU A 228 -3.67 -1.36 6.87
N VAL A 229 -3.11 -0.20 6.49
CA VAL A 229 -2.25 0.62 7.36
C VAL A 229 -3.01 1.05 8.61
N LEU A 230 -4.26 1.49 8.48
CA LEU A 230 -5.09 1.89 9.62
C LEU A 230 -5.39 0.72 10.55
N ILE A 231 -5.70 -0.47 10.01
CA ILE A 231 -5.95 -1.68 10.79
C ILE A 231 -4.72 -2.09 11.59
N ILE A 232 -3.55 -2.16 10.94
CA ILE A 232 -2.28 -2.53 11.60
C ILE A 232 -1.91 -1.48 12.66
N SER A 233 -2.03 -0.19 12.32
CA SER A 233 -1.76 0.91 13.26
C SER A 233 -2.69 0.87 14.47
N ALA A 234 -3.99 0.62 14.24
CA ALA A 234 -4.97 0.49 15.30
C ALA A 234 -4.67 -0.73 16.20
N ALA A 235 -4.27 -1.86 15.62
CA ALA A 235 -3.87 -3.05 16.37
C ALA A 235 -2.64 -2.77 17.25
N ILE A 236 -1.58 -2.16 16.70
CA ILE A 236 -0.38 -1.77 17.46
C ILE A 236 -0.74 -0.83 18.61
N ILE A 237 -1.48 0.24 18.33
CA ILE A 237 -1.89 1.20 19.37
C ILE A 237 -2.76 0.53 20.44
N PHE A 238 -3.66 -0.37 20.04
CA PHE A 238 -4.51 -1.11 20.96
C PHE A 238 -3.69 -1.99 21.92
N TYR A 239 -2.76 -2.80 21.42
CA TYR A 239 -1.92 -3.66 22.26
C TYR A 239 -0.92 -2.89 23.12
N ILE A 240 -0.37 -1.77 22.62
CA ILE A 240 0.44 -0.86 23.45
C ILE A 240 -0.37 -0.32 24.63
N ARG A 241 -1.62 0.13 24.39
CA ARG A 241 -2.50 0.60 25.47
C ARG A 241 -2.87 -0.52 26.43
N LEU A 242 -3.07 -1.73 25.93
CA LEU A 242 -3.38 -2.90 26.75
C LEU A 242 -2.20 -3.29 27.65
N ALA A 243 -0.99 -3.33 27.10
CA ALA A 243 0.24 -3.60 27.85
C ALA A 243 0.49 -2.53 28.92
N ARG A 244 0.31 -1.24 28.57
CA ARG A 244 0.44 -0.12 29.52
C ARG A 244 -0.58 -0.16 30.66
N ARG A 245 -1.71 -0.87 30.50
CA ARG A 245 -2.71 -1.10 31.55
C ARG A 245 -2.34 -2.28 32.48
N GLY A 246 -1.18 -2.90 32.30
CA GLY A 246 -0.70 -4.00 33.14
C GLY A 246 -1.27 -5.37 32.75
N VAL A 247 -1.91 -5.49 31.60
CA VAL A 247 -2.34 -6.80 31.09
C VAL A 247 -1.10 -7.55 30.59
N ALA A 248 -0.82 -8.69 31.21
CA ALA A 248 0.29 -9.55 30.81
C ALA A 248 0.05 -10.10 29.40
N LEU A 249 0.87 -9.66 28.44
CA LEU A 249 0.86 -10.18 27.08
C LEU A 249 1.73 -11.44 27.02
N THR A 250 1.13 -12.58 26.69
CA THR A 250 1.86 -13.83 26.50
C THR A 250 2.63 -13.78 25.17
N ILE A 251 3.97 -13.80 25.26
CA ILE A 251 4.88 -13.91 24.11
C ILE A 251 5.45 -15.33 24.07
N ARG A 252 5.72 -15.85 22.87
CA ARG A 252 6.37 -17.16 22.73
C ARG A 252 7.75 -17.14 23.37
N LYS A 253 8.14 -18.25 24.00
CA LYS A 253 9.51 -18.38 24.49
C LYS A 253 10.50 -18.43 23.32
N ILE A 254 11.69 -17.89 23.55
CA ILE A 254 12.74 -17.77 22.55
C ILE A 254 13.86 -18.73 22.96
N ALA A 255 14.10 -19.77 22.16
CA ALA A 255 15.02 -20.86 22.52
C ALA A 255 16.45 -20.35 22.82
N GLY A 256 16.96 -19.41 22.03
CA GLY A 256 18.29 -18.82 22.28
C GLY A 256 18.40 -18.03 23.59
N LEU A 257 17.28 -17.62 24.18
CA LEU A 257 17.30 -16.98 25.50
C LEU A 257 17.35 -17.99 26.65
N GLU A 258 16.72 -19.15 26.50
CA GLU A 258 16.81 -20.25 27.47
C GLU A 258 18.23 -20.85 27.50
N ALA A 259 18.94 -20.82 26.36
CA ALA A 259 20.33 -21.25 26.26
C ALA A 259 21.33 -20.39 27.05
N VAL A 260 20.95 -19.16 27.46
CA VAL A 260 21.84 -18.27 28.24
C VAL A 260 22.22 -18.92 29.57
N ASP A 261 21.25 -19.47 30.30
CA ASP A 261 21.50 -20.03 31.63
C ASP A 261 22.40 -21.28 31.52
N GLU A 262 22.21 -22.11 30.48
CA GLU A 262 23.07 -23.28 30.18
C GLU A 262 24.50 -22.85 29.78
N ALA A 263 24.61 -21.84 28.92
CA ALA A 263 25.90 -21.36 28.43
C ALA A 263 26.75 -20.73 29.54
N VAL A 264 26.12 -19.92 30.41
CA VAL A 264 26.80 -19.36 31.58
C VAL A 264 27.16 -20.45 32.58
N GLY A 265 26.25 -21.39 32.87
CA GLY A 265 26.52 -22.50 33.79
C GLY A 265 27.73 -23.33 33.37
N ARG A 266 27.80 -23.72 32.09
CA ARG A 266 28.96 -24.43 31.53
C ARG A 266 30.25 -23.61 31.63
N ALA A 267 30.20 -22.30 31.36
CA ALA A 267 31.39 -21.45 31.48
C ALA A 267 31.92 -21.38 32.92
N THR A 268 31.01 -21.26 33.90
CA THR A 268 31.35 -21.33 35.33
C THR A 268 31.95 -22.70 35.69
N GLU A 269 31.31 -23.80 35.29
CA GLU A 269 31.80 -25.17 35.59
C GLU A 269 33.18 -25.45 35.00
N MET A 270 33.48 -24.90 33.83
CA MET A 270 34.77 -25.06 33.16
C MET A 270 35.84 -24.06 33.65
N GLY A 271 35.47 -23.06 34.45
CA GLY A 271 36.37 -21.99 34.87
C GLY A 271 36.91 -21.15 33.70
N LYS A 272 36.14 -21.04 32.61
CA LYS A 272 36.53 -20.37 31.36
C LYS A 272 35.67 -19.12 31.12
N PRO A 273 36.19 -18.11 30.41
CA PRO A 273 35.44 -16.89 30.19
C PRO A 273 34.23 -17.09 29.25
N ILE A 274 33.28 -16.18 29.39
CA ILE A 274 32.19 -15.92 28.46
C ILE A 274 32.61 -14.74 27.60
N LEU A 275 32.52 -14.89 26.28
CA LEU A 275 32.75 -13.80 25.34
C LEU A 275 31.41 -13.27 24.84
N PHE A 276 31.17 -11.96 24.94
CA PHE A 276 29.99 -11.30 24.39
C PHE A 276 30.40 -10.24 23.36
N VAL A 277 29.86 -10.35 22.14
CA VAL A 277 30.16 -9.44 21.02
C VAL A 277 28.88 -8.72 20.61
N PRO A 278 28.77 -7.39 20.83
CA PRO A 278 27.55 -6.61 20.55
C PRO A 278 27.39 -6.18 19.06
N GLY A 279 28.00 -6.90 18.12
CA GLY A 279 28.07 -6.50 16.71
C GLY A 279 29.11 -5.40 16.44
N ILE A 280 29.14 -4.90 15.20
CA ILE A 280 30.14 -3.92 14.75
C ILE A 280 29.60 -2.50 14.47
N GLN A 281 28.29 -2.30 14.59
CA GLN A 281 27.62 -1.01 14.37
C GLN A 281 27.47 -0.22 15.67
N ASP A 282 27.26 1.09 15.54
CA ASP A 282 27.13 2.00 16.67
C ASP A 282 25.72 1.98 17.29
N MET A 283 25.51 2.73 18.37
CA MET A 283 24.23 2.83 19.11
C MET A 283 23.08 3.44 18.30
N ASN A 284 23.35 3.94 17.09
CA ASN A 284 22.32 4.37 16.14
C ASN A 284 21.69 3.20 15.38
N ASP A 285 22.28 2.00 15.43
CA ASP A 285 21.69 0.78 14.90
C ASP A 285 20.81 0.12 15.96
N ILE A 286 19.57 -0.16 15.58
CA ILE A 286 18.57 -0.76 16.48
C ILE A 286 18.96 -2.16 16.95
N GLN A 287 19.76 -2.90 16.17
CA GLN A 287 20.24 -4.22 16.55
C GLN A 287 21.30 -4.12 17.64
N THR A 288 22.19 -3.13 17.57
CA THR A 288 23.19 -2.88 18.62
C THR A 288 22.50 -2.55 19.94
N VAL A 289 21.46 -1.70 19.91
CA VAL A 289 20.65 -1.40 21.10
C VAL A 289 20.01 -2.66 21.68
N ALA A 290 19.40 -3.50 20.83
CA ALA A 290 18.84 -4.78 21.27
C ALA A 290 19.91 -5.73 21.84
N GLY A 291 21.11 -5.76 21.25
CA GLY A 291 22.25 -6.54 21.72
C GLY A 291 22.71 -6.12 23.11
N VAL A 292 22.81 -4.82 23.38
CA VAL A 292 23.15 -4.29 24.71
C VAL A 292 22.06 -4.64 25.76
N ILE A 293 20.78 -4.64 25.39
CA ILE A 293 19.72 -5.10 26.32
C ILE A 293 19.90 -6.58 26.67
N ILE A 294 20.25 -7.43 25.69
CA ILE A 294 20.55 -8.85 25.91
C ILE A 294 21.81 -9.03 26.76
N LEU A 295 22.84 -8.20 26.56
CA LEU A 295 24.04 -8.18 27.40
C LEU A 295 23.68 -8.01 28.88
N GLY A 296 22.70 -7.16 29.21
CA GLY A 296 22.23 -7.00 30.58
C GLY A 296 21.78 -8.32 31.21
N ARG A 297 20.99 -9.13 30.49
CA ARG A 297 20.58 -10.47 30.95
C ARG A 297 21.79 -11.38 31.15
N VAL A 298 22.71 -11.44 30.18
CA VAL A 298 23.92 -12.27 30.29
C VAL A 298 24.77 -11.83 31.47
N ALA A 299 24.96 -10.52 31.68
CA ALA A 299 25.71 -9.95 32.79
C ALA A 299 25.09 -10.29 34.16
N ARG A 300 23.76 -10.20 34.28
CA ARG A 300 23.06 -10.56 35.53
C ARG A 300 23.24 -12.04 35.88
N VAL A 301 23.13 -12.92 34.89
CA VAL A 301 23.32 -14.37 35.07
C VAL A 301 24.80 -14.67 35.38
N ALA A 302 25.74 -14.06 34.64
CA ALA A 302 27.17 -14.19 34.90
C ALA A 302 27.54 -13.75 36.33
N ALA A 303 27.05 -12.61 36.80
CA ALA A 303 27.27 -12.13 38.17
C ALA A 303 26.71 -13.09 39.24
N THR A 304 25.53 -13.69 38.99
CA THR A 304 24.91 -14.66 39.90
C THR A 304 25.73 -15.94 40.01
N HIS A 305 26.35 -16.37 38.92
CA HIS A 305 27.13 -17.61 38.83
C HIS A 305 28.65 -17.39 38.94
N ASP A 306 29.10 -16.19 39.32
CA ASP A 306 30.52 -15.83 39.42
C ASP A 306 31.32 -16.11 38.13
N ALA A 307 30.67 -15.94 36.98
CA ALA A 307 31.25 -16.21 35.68
C ALA A 307 32.03 -14.99 35.16
N ASN A 308 33.17 -15.24 34.51
CA ASN A 308 34.01 -14.21 33.93
C ASN A 308 33.47 -13.77 32.56
N LEU A 309 32.85 -12.59 32.48
CA LEU A 309 32.28 -12.02 31.27
C LEU A 309 33.23 -11.02 30.62
N GLU A 310 33.59 -11.23 29.35
CA GLU A 310 34.38 -10.31 28.53
C GLU A 310 33.57 -9.75 27.36
N VAL A 311 33.66 -8.44 27.17
CA VAL A 311 32.86 -7.70 26.18
C VAL A 311 33.75 -6.77 25.36
N PRO A 312 34.47 -7.28 24.35
CA PRO A 312 35.18 -6.43 23.42
C PRO A 312 34.20 -5.70 22.51
N THR A 313 34.38 -4.41 22.28
CA THR A 313 33.54 -3.61 21.36
C THR A 313 34.36 -2.95 20.26
N SER A 314 33.75 -2.75 19.09
CA SER A 314 34.37 -2.01 17.98
C SER A 314 34.04 -0.52 17.99
N LYS A 315 33.05 -0.09 18.79
CA LYS A 315 32.62 1.31 18.91
C LYS A 315 32.70 1.77 20.35
N SER A 316 33.15 3.01 20.55
CA SER A 316 33.37 3.60 21.87
C SER A 316 32.06 3.89 22.61
N LEU A 317 31.03 4.36 21.92
CA LEU A 317 29.70 4.57 22.53
C LEU A 317 29.08 3.24 22.96
N VAL A 318 29.25 2.18 22.16
CA VAL A 318 28.82 0.82 22.52
C VAL A 318 29.58 0.31 23.74
N MET A 319 30.89 0.60 23.87
CA MET A 319 31.68 0.29 25.08
C MET A 319 31.07 0.95 26.31
N THR A 320 30.79 2.25 26.24
CA THR A 320 30.22 3.02 27.37
C THR A 320 28.85 2.48 27.76
N ALA A 321 27.96 2.26 26.79
CA ALA A 321 26.64 1.68 27.05
C ALA A 321 26.73 0.26 27.64
N SER A 322 27.68 -0.53 27.16
CA SER A 322 27.93 -1.89 27.67
C SER A 322 28.46 -1.85 29.11
N ARG A 323 29.36 -0.93 29.45
CA ARG A 323 29.85 -0.74 30.83
C ARG A 323 28.73 -0.38 31.78
N GLU A 324 27.93 0.62 31.42
CA GLU A 324 26.76 1.03 32.23
C GLU A 324 25.78 -0.13 32.41
N THR A 325 25.50 -0.87 31.34
CA THR A 325 24.57 -2.01 31.38
C THR A 325 25.09 -3.15 32.25
N VAL A 326 26.37 -3.53 32.09
CA VAL A 326 26.99 -4.60 32.88
C VAL A 326 27.06 -4.18 34.35
N GLN A 327 27.50 -2.95 34.64
CA GLN A 327 27.58 -2.43 36.00
C GLN A 327 26.21 -2.44 36.70
N ALA A 328 25.16 -1.94 36.03
CA ALA A 328 23.80 -1.94 36.56
C ALA A 328 23.30 -3.36 36.86
N ASN A 329 23.53 -4.32 35.96
CA ASN A 329 23.07 -5.69 36.14
C ASN A 329 23.88 -6.47 37.21
N TYR A 330 25.16 -6.15 37.41
CA TYR A 330 25.96 -6.68 38.52
C TYR A 330 25.49 -6.12 39.87
N LEU A 331 25.13 -4.83 39.92
CA LEU A 331 24.54 -4.20 41.10
C LEU A 331 23.18 -4.84 41.44
N ASP A 332 22.31 -5.03 40.45
CA ASP A 332 20.99 -5.67 40.61
C ASP A 332 21.10 -7.14 41.04
N ALA A 333 22.18 -7.82 40.66
CA ALA A 333 22.50 -9.17 41.13
C ALA A 333 23.11 -9.20 42.56
N GLY A 334 23.34 -8.04 43.18
CA GLY A 334 23.95 -7.94 44.50
C GLY A 334 25.45 -8.24 44.53
N ARG A 335 26.14 -8.18 43.38
CA ARG A 335 27.58 -8.45 43.22
C ARG A 335 28.35 -7.27 42.59
N PRO A 336 28.22 -6.03 43.11
CA PRO A 336 28.95 -4.89 42.56
C PRO A 336 30.46 -5.00 42.70
N ASP A 337 30.95 -5.81 43.65
CA ASP A 337 32.36 -6.13 43.89
C ASP A 337 32.99 -6.98 42.77
N ALA A 338 32.17 -7.75 42.05
CA ALA A 338 32.61 -8.59 40.94
C ALA A 338 32.69 -7.85 39.59
N TYR A 339 32.19 -6.60 39.52
CA TYR A 339 32.25 -5.81 38.30
C TYR A 339 33.68 -5.32 38.04
N ASP A 340 34.22 -5.63 36.87
CA ASP A 340 35.49 -5.10 36.38
C ASP A 340 35.29 -4.36 35.06
N GLU A 341 35.45 -3.04 35.10
CA GLU A 341 35.34 -2.18 33.92
C GLU A 341 36.34 -2.56 32.80
N LYS A 342 37.50 -3.15 33.16
CA LYS A 342 38.52 -3.56 32.19
C LYS A 342 38.07 -4.73 31.32
N LYS A 343 37.05 -5.46 31.74
CA LYS A 343 36.46 -6.57 30.98
C LYS A 343 35.53 -6.11 29.86
N VAL A 344 35.14 -4.84 29.86
CA VAL A 344 34.38 -4.20 28.78
C VAL A 344 35.26 -3.14 28.13
N TYR A 345 35.78 -3.41 26.94
CA TYR A 345 36.84 -2.59 26.36
C TYR A 345 36.67 -2.35 24.86
N TYR A 346 37.02 -1.14 24.44
CA TYR A 346 37.15 -0.78 23.05
C TYR A 346 38.43 -1.39 22.47
N THR A 347 38.31 -1.99 21.28
CA THR A 347 39.43 -2.65 20.60
C THR A 347 39.91 -1.81 19.42
N THR A 348 39.08 -1.65 18.39
CA THR A 348 39.33 -0.83 17.19
C THR A 348 38.03 -0.70 16.40
N ASP A 349 37.90 0.38 15.63
CA ASP A 349 36.74 0.65 14.77
C ASP A 349 36.85 0.04 13.37
N GLU A 350 38.06 -0.37 12.98
CA GLU A 350 38.34 -1.09 11.74
C GLU A 350 37.87 -2.55 11.86
N GLN A 351 37.02 -2.98 10.92
CA GLN A 351 36.26 -4.22 11.02
C GLN A 351 37.16 -5.46 11.16
N PHE A 352 38.15 -5.65 10.29
CA PHE A 352 38.95 -6.88 10.32
C PHE A 352 40.05 -6.85 11.38
N GLY A 353 40.52 -5.66 11.78
CA GLY A 353 41.35 -5.45 12.94
C GLY A 353 40.63 -5.84 14.22
N TYR A 354 39.34 -5.49 14.34
CA TYR A 354 38.49 -5.92 15.45
C TYR A 354 38.37 -7.44 15.49
N VAL A 355 38.06 -8.06 14.35
CA VAL A 355 37.92 -9.53 14.25
C VAL A 355 39.23 -10.24 14.57
N ALA A 356 40.37 -9.78 14.03
CA ALA A 356 41.67 -10.37 14.30
C ALA A 356 42.04 -10.28 15.78
N ALA A 357 41.72 -9.16 16.44
CA ALA A 357 41.94 -8.98 17.87
C ALA A 357 41.04 -9.91 18.71
N VAL A 358 39.73 -9.95 18.41
CA VAL A 358 38.76 -10.78 19.14
C VAL A 358 39.05 -12.27 18.94
N THR A 359 39.26 -12.74 17.71
CA THR A 359 39.63 -14.14 17.44
C THR A 359 40.99 -14.48 18.06
N GLY A 360 41.94 -13.55 18.06
CA GLY A 360 43.20 -13.69 18.79
C GLY A 360 42.99 -13.90 20.29
N THR A 361 42.04 -13.19 20.91
CA THR A 361 41.63 -13.42 22.30
C THR A 361 40.94 -14.77 22.47
N MET A 362 40.04 -15.14 21.56
CA MET A 362 39.35 -16.44 21.60
C MET A 362 40.33 -17.61 21.63
N VAL A 363 41.37 -17.61 20.78
CA VAL A 363 42.33 -18.74 20.74
C VAL A 363 43.26 -18.80 21.95
N ARG A 364 43.50 -17.67 22.64
CA ARG A 364 44.30 -17.61 23.87
C ARG A 364 43.49 -18.02 25.10
N GLU A 365 42.35 -17.36 25.28
CA GLU A 365 41.51 -17.48 26.49
C GLU A 365 40.56 -18.67 26.43
N LYS A 366 40.28 -19.17 25.21
CA LYS A 366 39.43 -20.34 24.95
C LYS A 366 38.09 -20.26 25.68
N PRO A 367 37.26 -19.25 25.38
CA PRO A 367 35.97 -19.07 26.06
C PRO A 367 35.12 -20.33 25.97
N ALA A 368 34.37 -20.61 27.02
CA ALA A 368 33.44 -21.75 27.05
C ALA A 368 32.08 -21.40 26.41
N ALA A 369 31.75 -20.11 26.34
CA ALA A 369 30.53 -19.61 25.71
C ALA A 369 30.81 -18.33 24.92
N CYS A 370 30.21 -18.23 23.74
CA CYS A 370 30.25 -17.05 22.88
C CYS A 370 28.83 -16.56 22.59
N PHE A 371 28.59 -15.28 22.83
CA PHE A 371 27.34 -14.60 22.50
C PHE A 371 27.60 -13.58 21.40
N TYR A 372 26.92 -13.71 20.26
CA TYR A 372 27.02 -12.79 19.13
C TYR A 372 25.68 -12.07 18.95
N MET A 373 25.52 -10.87 19.52
CA MET A 373 24.22 -10.20 19.60
C MET A 373 24.29 -8.79 19.02
N GLY A 374 23.81 -8.59 17.78
CA GLY A 374 23.83 -7.27 17.15
C GLY A 374 23.84 -7.30 15.62
N ALA A 375 24.33 -6.20 15.04
CA ALA A 375 24.52 -6.08 13.60
C ALA A 375 25.88 -6.67 13.19
N PHE A 376 25.83 -7.72 12.37
CA PHE A 376 27.01 -8.41 11.85
C PHE A 376 27.06 -8.39 10.33
N PHE A 377 28.25 -8.50 9.78
CA PHE A 377 28.54 -8.60 8.35
C PHE A 377 29.52 -9.76 8.10
N ALA A 378 30.50 -9.56 7.21
CA ALA A 378 31.46 -10.60 6.78
C ALA A 378 32.23 -11.28 7.94
N GLU A 379 32.34 -10.61 9.10
CA GLU A 379 32.97 -11.14 10.29
C GLU A 379 32.22 -12.27 10.99
N SER A 380 30.91 -12.39 10.74
CA SER A 380 30.03 -13.34 11.42
C SER A 380 30.58 -14.77 11.37
N LEU A 381 30.95 -15.23 10.16
CA LEU A 381 31.46 -16.57 9.95
C LEU A 381 32.83 -16.79 10.60
N ILE A 382 33.72 -15.79 10.55
CA ILE A 382 35.06 -15.91 11.14
C ILE A 382 34.96 -16.05 12.65
N LEU A 383 34.12 -15.22 13.30
CA LEU A 383 33.89 -15.30 14.73
C LEU A 383 33.24 -16.63 15.11
N ALA A 384 32.16 -17.02 14.43
CA ALA A 384 31.41 -18.23 14.75
C ALA A 384 32.21 -19.51 14.51
N GLU A 385 32.97 -19.60 13.41
CA GLU A 385 33.82 -20.76 13.15
C GLU A 385 34.96 -20.86 14.17
N THR A 386 35.53 -19.72 14.60
CA THR A 386 36.56 -19.71 15.65
C THR A 386 36.00 -20.23 16.97
N GLY A 387 34.78 -19.84 17.36
CA GLY A 387 34.15 -20.35 18.59
C GLY A 387 33.81 -21.84 18.49
N ASN A 388 33.33 -22.29 17.33
CA ASN A 388 33.03 -23.69 17.05
C ASN A 388 34.31 -24.56 17.13
N MET A 389 35.41 -24.10 16.53
CA MET A 389 36.73 -24.76 16.61
C MET A 389 37.25 -24.92 18.05
N LEU A 390 36.86 -24.02 18.96
CA LEU A 390 37.24 -24.06 20.38
C LEU A 390 36.28 -24.92 21.23
N GLY A 391 35.16 -25.37 20.66
CA GLY A 391 34.10 -26.09 21.38
C GLY A 391 33.31 -25.21 22.34
N ALA A 392 33.26 -23.90 22.09
CA ALA A 392 32.43 -22.99 22.86
C ALA A 392 30.96 -23.18 22.46
N ILE A 393 30.02 -23.14 23.42
CA ILE A 393 28.61 -22.98 23.06
C ILE A 393 28.41 -21.59 22.47
N GLN A 394 27.66 -21.52 21.36
CA GLN A 394 27.46 -20.27 20.64
C GLN A 394 25.99 -19.94 20.54
N VAL A 395 25.64 -18.74 21.02
CA VAL A 395 24.31 -18.17 20.91
C VAL A 395 24.42 -16.88 20.10
N ALA A 396 23.87 -16.88 18.90
CA ALA A 396 23.88 -15.75 18.00
C ALA A 396 22.51 -15.10 17.86
N GLY A 397 22.48 -13.83 17.50
CA GLY A 397 21.27 -13.07 17.22
C GLY A 397 21.56 -11.88 16.33
N THR A 398 20.91 -11.86 15.16
CA THR A 398 21.03 -10.75 14.21
C THR A 398 19.77 -10.63 13.35
N ALA A 399 19.51 -9.41 12.88
CA ALA A 399 18.48 -9.13 11.90
C ALA A 399 19.07 -8.90 10.49
N GLN A 400 20.38 -9.12 10.28
CA GLN A 400 21.00 -9.02 8.97
C GLN A 400 20.75 -10.28 8.12
N PRO A 401 19.91 -10.23 7.07
CA PRO A 401 19.49 -11.44 6.35
C PRO A 401 20.66 -12.19 5.69
N ALA A 402 21.67 -11.44 5.24
CA ALA A 402 22.85 -11.99 4.59
C ALA A 402 23.75 -12.81 5.52
N GLN A 403 23.66 -12.62 6.85
CA GLN A 403 24.53 -13.31 7.82
C GLN A 403 23.84 -14.47 8.55
N LEU A 404 22.50 -14.52 8.52
CA LEU A 404 21.73 -15.59 9.14
C LEU A 404 22.20 -16.99 8.74
N PRO A 405 22.50 -17.30 7.46
CA PRO A 405 22.95 -18.64 7.09
C PRO A 405 24.25 -19.06 7.79
N PHE A 406 25.17 -18.12 8.04
CA PHE A 406 26.44 -18.42 8.70
C PHE A 406 26.24 -18.74 10.18
N PHE A 407 25.44 -17.94 10.89
CA PHE A 407 25.16 -18.23 12.29
C PHE A 407 24.32 -19.50 12.47
N VAL A 408 23.33 -19.75 11.60
CA VAL A 408 22.56 -21.00 11.64
C VAL A 408 23.44 -22.23 11.40
N ALA A 409 24.47 -22.10 10.54
CA ALA A 409 25.37 -23.21 10.25
C ALA A 409 26.46 -23.42 11.32
N ALA A 410 26.93 -22.35 11.96
CA ALA A 410 28.10 -22.39 12.85
C ALA A 410 27.78 -22.27 14.35
N CYS A 411 26.56 -21.86 14.74
CA CYS A 411 26.17 -21.68 16.15
C CYS A 411 25.08 -22.67 16.60
N ASP A 412 25.08 -23.00 17.89
CA ASP A 412 24.10 -23.92 18.49
C ASP A 412 22.68 -23.32 18.49
N TYR A 413 22.58 -22.02 18.77
CA TYR A 413 21.32 -21.28 18.79
C TYR A 413 21.46 -19.97 18.01
N THR A 414 20.50 -19.69 17.13
CA THR A 414 20.46 -18.43 16.38
C THR A 414 19.08 -17.79 16.48
N LEU A 415 19.05 -16.55 16.98
CA LEU A 415 17.85 -15.70 16.96
C LEU A 415 17.74 -15.04 15.59
N ILE A 416 16.64 -15.33 14.90
CA ILE A 416 16.45 -14.92 13.50
C ILE A 416 15.57 -13.68 13.44
N GLY A 417 16.12 -12.56 12.96
CA GLY A 417 15.34 -11.39 12.57
C GLY A 417 14.45 -10.86 13.70
N GLU A 418 13.14 -11.09 13.58
CA GLU A 418 12.17 -10.66 14.59
C GLU A 418 12.38 -11.28 15.97
N GLU A 419 12.95 -12.49 16.06
CA GLU A 419 13.20 -13.15 17.34
C GLU A 419 14.23 -12.37 18.17
N PHE A 420 15.21 -11.79 17.49
CA PHE A 420 16.24 -10.97 18.12
C PHE A 420 15.64 -9.71 18.76
N PHE A 421 14.73 -9.03 18.05
CA PHE A 421 14.01 -7.86 18.59
C PHE A 421 12.96 -8.23 19.64
N ALA A 422 12.31 -9.39 19.50
CA ALA A 422 11.38 -9.90 20.49
C ALA A 422 12.11 -10.24 21.81
N ALA A 423 13.35 -10.74 21.73
CA ALA A 423 14.16 -11.05 22.91
C ALA A 423 14.47 -9.80 23.73
N SER A 424 14.86 -8.69 23.10
CA SER A 424 15.12 -7.43 23.82
C SER A 424 13.84 -6.83 24.41
N ALA A 425 12.71 -6.93 23.72
CA ALA A 425 11.40 -6.52 24.25
C ALA A 425 10.98 -7.35 25.48
N TYR A 426 11.19 -8.67 25.42
CA TYR A 426 10.90 -9.59 26.51
C TYR A 426 11.76 -9.32 27.74
N LEU A 427 13.07 -9.10 27.54
CA LEU A 427 14.02 -8.85 28.61
C LEU A 427 13.88 -7.47 29.26
N SER A 428 13.61 -6.43 28.47
CA SER A 428 13.41 -5.08 29.00
C SER A 428 12.09 -4.94 29.78
N GLY A 429 11.10 -5.79 29.46
CA GLY A 429 9.76 -5.70 30.05
C GLY A 429 9.00 -4.43 29.64
N ASP A 430 9.48 -3.66 28.66
CA ASP A 430 8.86 -2.40 28.25
C ASP A 430 7.47 -2.65 27.63
N PRO A 431 6.38 -2.17 28.25
CA PRO A 431 5.03 -2.34 27.73
C PRO A 431 4.85 -1.85 26.29
N GLN A 432 5.62 -0.84 25.87
CA GLN A 432 5.54 -0.31 24.51
C GLN A 432 6.13 -1.30 23.48
N GLN A 433 7.28 -1.90 23.78
CA GLN A 433 7.91 -2.90 22.91
C GLN A 433 7.07 -4.18 22.86
N LEU A 434 6.62 -4.67 24.02
CA LEU A 434 5.76 -5.87 24.13
C LEU A 434 4.43 -5.69 23.37
N GLY A 435 3.77 -4.54 23.56
CA GLY A 435 2.52 -4.22 22.87
C GLY A 435 2.69 -4.05 21.37
N SER A 436 3.80 -3.44 20.92
CA SER A 436 4.12 -3.32 19.50
C SER A 436 4.32 -4.69 18.85
N LEU A 437 5.07 -5.59 19.49
CA LEU A 437 5.29 -6.95 19.00
C LEU A 437 3.96 -7.69 18.80
N LYS A 438 3.08 -7.65 19.79
CA LYS A 438 1.77 -8.32 19.69
C LYS A 438 0.88 -7.72 18.61
N GLY A 439 0.90 -6.39 18.45
CA GLY A 439 0.16 -5.71 17.39
C GLY A 439 0.68 -6.07 15.98
N GLN A 440 2.00 -6.18 15.82
CA GLN A 440 2.61 -6.62 14.56
C GLN A 440 2.24 -8.06 14.23
N ASP A 441 2.16 -8.96 15.21
CA ASP A 441 1.74 -10.35 15.00
C ASP A 441 0.31 -10.45 14.46
N ILE A 442 -0.59 -9.58 14.91
CA ILE A 442 -1.94 -9.48 14.32
C ILE A 442 -1.88 -8.99 12.88
N GLY A 443 -1.05 -7.99 12.58
CA GLY A 443 -0.82 -7.53 11.21
C GLY A 443 -0.34 -8.65 10.30
N LYS A 444 0.63 -9.46 10.76
CA LYS A 444 1.11 -10.64 10.05
C LYS A 444 0.03 -11.70 9.88
N LEU A 445 -0.79 -11.96 10.91
CA LEU A 445 -1.90 -12.89 10.81
C LEU A 445 -2.92 -12.47 9.75
N VAL A 446 -3.29 -11.17 9.72
CA VAL A 446 -4.16 -10.62 8.68
C VAL A 446 -3.52 -10.78 7.30
N ALA A 447 -2.24 -10.45 7.16
CA ALA A 447 -1.52 -10.62 5.90
C ALA A 447 -1.47 -12.09 5.45
N MET A 448 -1.23 -13.03 6.37
CA MET A 448 -1.25 -14.47 6.08
C MET A 448 -2.64 -14.94 5.63
N ILE A 449 -3.72 -14.46 6.26
CA ILE A 449 -5.10 -14.80 5.87
C ILE A 449 -5.38 -14.28 4.45
N VAL A 450 -5.05 -13.01 4.18
CA VAL A 450 -5.25 -12.40 2.85
C VAL A 450 -4.44 -13.12 1.78
N LEU A 451 -3.19 -13.50 2.08
CA LEU A 451 -2.33 -14.25 1.17
C LEU A 451 -2.89 -15.65 0.91
N CYS A 452 -3.24 -16.40 1.96
CA CYS A 452 -3.84 -17.73 1.79
C CYS A 452 -5.14 -17.67 0.99
N PHE A 453 -5.99 -16.69 1.28
CA PHE A 453 -7.22 -16.46 0.51
C PHE A 453 -6.92 -16.14 -0.96
N GLY A 454 -5.97 -15.24 -1.23
CA GLY A 454 -5.55 -14.89 -2.59
C GLY A 454 -5.00 -16.09 -3.37
N VAL A 455 -4.16 -16.92 -2.72
CA VAL A 455 -3.63 -18.16 -3.30
C VAL A 455 -4.75 -19.15 -3.60
N LEU A 456 -5.71 -19.34 -2.69
CA LEU A 456 -6.85 -20.23 -2.90
C LEU A 456 -7.74 -19.76 -4.06
N VAL A 457 -8.06 -18.46 -4.13
CA VAL A 457 -8.84 -17.89 -5.24
C VAL A 457 -8.10 -18.05 -6.56
N ALA A 458 -6.82 -17.68 -6.62
CA ALA A 458 -6.02 -17.82 -7.83
C ALA A 458 -5.90 -19.28 -8.30
N THR A 459 -5.73 -20.21 -7.36
CA THR A 459 -5.68 -21.65 -7.66
C THR A 459 -7.04 -22.15 -8.15
N ALA A 460 -8.14 -21.71 -7.53
CA ALA A 460 -9.49 -22.08 -7.96
C ALA A 460 -9.81 -21.56 -9.37
N VAL A 461 -9.49 -20.30 -9.68
CA VAL A 461 -9.67 -19.76 -11.03
C VAL A 461 -8.86 -20.56 -12.06
N ALA A 462 -7.61 -20.88 -11.74
CA ALA A 462 -6.76 -21.68 -12.62
C ALA A 462 -7.26 -23.13 -12.80
N ALA A 463 -7.90 -23.71 -11.79
CA ALA A 463 -8.40 -25.09 -11.83
C ALA A 463 -9.76 -25.22 -12.55
N PHE A 464 -10.63 -24.21 -12.43
CA PHE A 464 -12.01 -24.26 -12.94
C PHE A 464 -12.21 -23.42 -14.22
N GLN A 465 -11.22 -23.35 -15.12
CA GLN A 465 -11.15 -22.52 -16.35
C GLN A 465 -12.41 -22.51 -17.25
N GLY A 466 -13.55 -21.97 -16.82
CA GLY A 466 -14.75 -21.94 -17.66
C GLY A 466 -16.11 -21.53 -17.10
N GLU A 467 -16.43 -21.52 -15.79
CA GLU A 467 -17.87 -21.44 -15.41
C GLU A 467 -18.31 -20.45 -14.32
N HIS A 468 -17.42 -19.68 -13.68
CA HIS A 468 -17.85 -18.71 -12.66
C HIS A 468 -17.22 -17.33 -12.85
N SER A 469 -18.01 -16.40 -13.41
CA SER A 469 -17.60 -14.99 -13.60
C SER A 469 -17.11 -14.34 -12.30
N TRP A 470 -17.77 -14.65 -11.19
CA TRP A 470 -17.51 -14.00 -9.91
C TRP A 470 -16.13 -14.32 -9.31
N LEU A 471 -15.57 -15.52 -9.55
CA LEU A 471 -14.22 -15.86 -9.04
C LEU A 471 -13.14 -15.11 -9.82
N GLY A 472 -13.32 -14.93 -11.13
CA GLY A 472 -12.49 -14.08 -11.96
C GLY A 472 -12.58 -12.62 -11.51
N ASP A 473 -13.79 -12.11 -11.27
CA ASP A 473 -14.02 -10.75 -10.78
C ASP A 473 -13.31 -10.50 -9.43
N VAL A 474 -13.34 -11.47 -8.52
CA VAL A 474 -12.64 -11.38 -7.22
C VAL A 474 -11.12 -11.40 -7.40
N GLN A 475 -10.58 -12.25 -8.29
CA GLN A 475 -9.15 -12.27 -8.58
C GLN A 475 -8.70 -10.94 -9.21
N ASP A 476 -9.47 -10.41 -10.15
CA ASP A 476 -9.19 -9.14 -10.82
C ASP A 476 -9.22 -7.98 -9.84
N TRP A 477 -10.18 -7.95 -8.90
CA TRP A 477 -10.21 -6.96 -7.83
C TRP A 477 -8.98 -7.07 -6.92
N LEU A 478 -8.58 -8.28 -6.52
CA LEU A 478 -7.39 -8.49 -5.69
C LEU A 478 -6.11 -8.00 -6.38
N LEU A 479 -5.94 -8.25 -7.67
CA LEU A 479 -4.74 -7.85 -8.41
C LEU A 479 -4.72 -6.37 -8.78
N ASN A 480 -5.86 -5.83 -9.27
CA ASN A 480 -5.90 -4.49 -9.84
C ASN A 480 -6.27 -3.40 -8.81
N ASP A 481 -7.08 -3.71 -7.80
CA ASP A 481 -7.57 -2.72 -6.83
C ASP A 481 -6.91 -2.85 -5.45
N LEU A 482 -6.62 -4.07 -4.98
CA LEU A 482 -5.97 -4.26 -3.68
C LEU A 482 -4.44 -4.16 -3.76
N LEU A 483 -3.83 -4.80 -4.77
CA LEU A 483 -2.37 -4.87 -4.93
C LEU A 483 -1.79 -3.90 -5.97
N ASP A 484 -2.64 -3.24 -6.77
CA ASP A 484 -2.24 -2.29 -7.83
C ASP A 484 -1.11 -2.87 -8.72
N SER A 485 -1.24 -4.12 -9.16
CA SER A 485 -0.17 -4.86 -9.85
C SER A 485 0.13 -4.37 -11.27
N LYS A 486 -0.54 -3.30 -11.73
CA LYS A 486 -0.38 -2.67 -13.05
C LYS A 486 0.26 -1.27 -12.96
N ALA A 487 0.97 -0.97 -11.87
CA ALA A 487 1.81 0.21 -11.74
C ALA A 487 3.10 0.08 -12.55
#